data_AF-A0A7J4SF04-F1
#
_entry.id   AF-A0A7J4SF04-F1
#
_cell.length_a   1.000
_cell.length_b   1.000
_cell.length_c   1.000
_cell.angle_alpha   90.00
_cell.angle_beta   90.00
_cell.angle_gamma   90.00
#
_symmetry.space_group_name_H-M   'P 1'
#
loop_
_entity.id
_entity.type
_entity.pdbx_description
1 polymer ?
#
loop_
_entity_poly.entity_id
_entity_poly.type
_entity_poly.pdbx_seq_one_letter_code
_entity_poly.pdbx_strand_id
1 'polypeptide(L)'
;MAMTGPVRFRYRNQEEDIDILIQGDADWVEKIRDELGISGNGPGFLSPVFGSVGPRPSSRSSKGPSKRSNEEQESISIRPGPEPDPSKIPASIREIGALDIHRDFEEMSITSTSDLDFDEIQGQIDAMGPFEPLEDAGTERALEEKVLQSFMGFLVQVHGMTAIPEKMLHAHLGNRFDMGVEEFGKWLRRLWRVGRLERMFGSDGSDSYVPFPYWLERE
;
A
#
# COMPACT_ATOMS: atom_id res chain seq x y z
N MET A 1 24.08 0.85 27.90
CA MET A 1 25.00 1.24 26.81
C MET A 1 24.61 2.66 26.43
N ALA A 2 25.38 3.68 26.83
CA ALA A 2 25.03 5.06 26.54
C ALA A 2 25.28 5.33 25.06
N MET A 3 24.22 5.56 24.31
CA MET A 3 24.32 5.96 22.90
C MET A 3 24.65 7.45 22.88
N THR A 4 25.83 7.82 22.40
CA THR A 4 26.23 9.22 22.27
C THR A 4 26.03 9.69 20.83
N GLY A 5 25.30 10.78 20.62
CA GLY A 5 25.06 11.38 19.30
C GLY A 5 23.58 11.52 18.94
N PRO A 6 23.27 11.94 17.69
CA PRO A 6 21.91 12.11 17.23
C PRO A 6 21.22 10.76 17.06
N VAL A 7 20.12 10.60 17.79
CA VAL A 7 19.29 9.40 17.82
C VAL A 7 17.86 9.73 17.41
N ARG A 8 17.17 8.71 16.93
CA ARG A 8 15.76 8.74 16.58
C ARG A 8 15.02 7.70 17.41
N PHE A 9 14.07 8.15 18.20
CA PHE A 9 13.12 7.32 18.92
C PHE A 9 11.84 7.17 18.11
N ARG A 10 11.32 5.94 18.02
CA ARG A 10 10.00 5.64 17.45
C ARG A 10 9.19 4.82 18.45
N TYR A 11 7.98 5.29 18.74
CA TYR A 11 6.98 4.61 19.54
C TYR A 11 5.68 4.51 18.74
N ARG A 12 5.07 3.32 18.74
CA ARG A 12 3.78 3.10 18.07
C ARG A 12 2.89 2.23 18.96
N ASN A 13 1.74 2.77 19.37
CA ASN A 13 0.69 2.00 20.02
C ASN A 13 -0.43 1.71 19.02
N GLN A 14 -0.72 0.43 18.76
CA GLN A 14 -1.76 0.01 17.82
C GLN A 14 -3.17 0.09 18.41
N GLU A 15 -3.31 -0.01 19.74
CA GLU A 15 -4.61 -0.01 20.41
C GLU A 15 -5.20 1.40 20.54
N GLU A 16 -4.32 2.40 20.69
CA GLU A 16 -4.68 3.81 20.92
C GLU A 16 -4.43 4.74 19.73
N ASP A 17 -3.96 4.20 18.59
CA ASP A 17 -3.60 4.95 17.36
C ASP A 17 -2.61 6.11 17.59
N ILE A 18 -1.56 5.86 18.37
CA ILE A 18 -0.53 6.85 18.71
C ILE A 18 0.79 6.51 17.99
N ASP A 19 1.31 7.42 17.17
CA ASP A 19 2.66 7.37 16.57
C ASP A 19 3.48 8.58 17.04
N ILE A 20 4.62 8.29 17.69
CA ILE A 20 5.52 9.32 18.23
C ILE A 20 6.90 9.12 17.62
N LEU A 21 7.39 10.18 16.97
CA LEU A 21 8.72 10.26 16.36
C LEU A 21 9.50 11.41 17.01
N ILE A 22 10.62 11.09 17.66
CA ILE A 22 11.48 12.08 18.31
C ILE A 22 12.89 11.93 17.74
N GLN A 23 13.49 13.01 17.28
CA GLN A 23 14.84 13.00 16.70
C GLN A 23 15.66 14.16 17.28
N GLY A 24 16.86 13.86 17.76
CA GLY A 24 17.75 14.86 18.35
C GLY A 24 18.93 14.19 19.06
N ASP A 25 19.66 14.95 19.85
CA ASP A 25 20.75 14.41 20.67
C ASP A 25 20.23 13.44 21.72
N ALA A 26 21.00 12.40 22.03
CA ALA A 26 20.61 11.36 22.96
C ALA A 26 20.09 11.89 24.30
N ASP A 27 20.82 12.81 24.94
CA ASP A 27 20.42 13.39 26.23
C ASP A 27 19.09 14.16 26.15
N TRP A 28 18.84 14.83 25.02
CA TRP A 28 17.59 15.55 24.78
C TRP A 28 16.44 14.57 24.51
N VAL A 29 16.66 13.54 23.69
CA VAL A 29 15.66 12.50 23.42
C VAL A 29 15.29 11.75 24.70
N GLU A 30 16.26 11.47 25.59
CA GLU A 30 15.96 10.83 26.88
C GLU A 30 15.12 11.73 27.79
N LYS A 31 15.44 13.02 27.87
CA LYS A 31 14.63 13.98 28.65
C LYS A 31 13.18 14.03 28.16
N ILE A 32 12.95 14.11 26.84
CA ILE A 32 11.59 14.13 26.29
C ILE A 32 10.88 12.80 26.53
N ARG A 33 11.61 11.68 26.47
CA ARG A 33 11.08 10.34 26.75
C ARG A 33 10.65 10.21 28.22
N ASP A 34 11.39 10.81 29.15
CA ASP A 34 11.04 10.89 30.58
C ASP A 34 9.81 11.77 30.81
N GLU A 35 9.73 12.94 30.16
CA GLU A 35 8.56 13.84 30.26
C GLU A 35 7.27 13.18 29.74
N LEU A 36 7.36 12.37 28.69
CA LEU A 36 6.23 11.63 28.13
C LEU A 36 5.86 10.37 28.93
N GLY A 37 6.66 9.98 29.93
CA GLY A 37 6.45 8.74 30.69
C GLY A 37 6.65 7.46 29.85
N ILE A 38 7.31 7.58 28.70
CA ILE A 38 7.62 6.46 27.78
C ILE A 38 9.08 6.01 27.97
N SER A 39 9.70 6.43 29.08
CA SER A 39 11.07 6.06 29.41
C SER A 39 11.14 4.70 30.08
N GLY A 40 12.18 3.93 29.74
CA GLY A 40 12.41 2.58 30.24
C GLY A 40 12.33 1.51 29.15
N ASN A 41 12.19 0.24 29.55
CA ASN A 41 12.08 -0.93 28.67
C ASN A 41 10.70 -1.05 27.96
N GLY A 42 10.03 0.07 27.72
CA GLY A 42 8.72 0.13 27.07
C GLY A 42 8.78 -0.14 25.55
N PRO A 43 7.63 -0.20 24.87
CA PRO A 43 7.53 -0.54 23.45
C PRO A 43 7.96 0.63 22.56
N GLY A 44 9.27 0.87 22.44
CA GLY A 44 9.85 1.86 21.53
C GLY A 44 11.28 1.50 21.14
N PHE A 45 11.70 1.89 19.94
CA PHE A 45 13.04 1.60 19.43
C PHE A 45 13.86 2.87 19.23
N LEU A 46 15.08 2.87 19.76
CA LEU A 46 16.10 3.90 19.53
C LEU A 46 17.01 3.47 18.40
N SER A 47 17.03 4.24 17.31
CA SER A 47 17.96 4.05 16.20
C SER A 47 18.93 5.24 16.14
N PRO A 48 20.25 5.02 15.96
CA PRO A 48 21.14 6.10 15.57
C PRO A 48 20.72 6.66 14.19
N VAL A 49 20.84 7.97 14.00
CA VAL A 49 20.58 8.61 12.70
C VAL A 49 21.84 8.49 11.85
N PHE A 50 21.72 7.80 10.70
CA PHE A 50 22.83 7.62 9.77
C PHE A 50 23.32 8.97 9.22
N GLY A 51 24.62 9.23 9.33
CA GLY A 51 25.26 10.50 8.96
C GLY A 51 26.08 11.13 10.08
N SER A 52 25.88 10.69 11.33
CA SER A 52 26.74 11.07 12.46
C SER A 52 27.94 10.14 12.60
N VAL A 53 29.12 10.73 12.71
CA VAL A 53 30.41 10.08 12.97
C VAL A 53 30.43 9.55 14.40
N GLY A 54 29.70 8.47 14.65
CA GLY A 54 29.69 7.73 15.92
C GLY A 54 30.23 6.31 15.74
N PRO A 55 30.87 5.69 16.76
CA PRO A 55 31.45 4.37 16.64
C PRO A 55 30.36 3.34 16.30
N ARG A 56 30.45 2.76 15.09
CA ARG A 56 29.60 1.64 14.69
C ARG A 56 29.74 0.51 15.74
N PRO A 57 28.63 -0.01 16.31
CA PRO A 57 28.71 -1.24 17.08
C PRO A 57 29.23 -2.35 16.16
N SER A 58 30.30 -3.00 16.60
CA SER A 58 31.06 -3.98 15.83
C SER A 58 30.20 -5.20 15.46
N SER A 59 29.61 -5.18 14.26
CA SER A 59 29.22 -6.41 13.58
C SER A 59 30.48 -7.03 12.95
N ARG A 60 30.91 -8.15 13.54
CA ARG A 60 31.77 -9.22 12.99
C ARG A 60 32.77 -8.78 11.90
N SER A 61 33.98 -8.48 12.36
CA SER A 61 35.17 -8.26 11.54
C SER A 61 35.50 -9.50 10.69
N SER A 62 35.36 -9.39 9.36
CA SER A 62 36.23 -10.10 8.42
C SER A 62 37.40 -9.18 8.08
N LYS A 63 38.61 -9.66 8.36
CA LYS A 63 39.88 -8.96 8.19
C LYS A 63 40.21 -8.83 6.69
N GLY A 64 40.45 -7.60 6.23
CA GLY A 64 41.19 -7.28 5.02
C GLY A 64 41.82 -5.90 5.18
N PRO A 65 43.14 -5.70 4.97
CA PRO A 65 43.79 -4.44 5.31
C PRO A 65 43.47 -3.39 4.23
N SER A 66 42.87 -2.30 4.68
CA SER A 66 42.68 -1.06 3.94
C SER A 66 44.03 -0.38 3.69
N LYS A 67 44.47 -0.30 2.43
CA LYS A 67 45.35 0.77 1.96
C LYS A 67 44.48 1.76 1.19
N ARG A 68 44.22 2.91 1.84
CA ARG A 68 43.58 4.07 1.22
C ARG A 68 44.60 4.74 0.31
N SER A 69 44.38 4.69 -1.00
CA SER A 69 44.85 5.70 -1.94
C SER A 69 43.62 6.23 -2.68
N ASN A 70 43.47 7.54 -2.59
CA ASN A 70 42.41 8.34 -3.14
C ASN A 70 42.61 8.49 -4.65
N GLU A 71 41.98 7.62 -5.44
CA GLU A 71 41.79 7.84 -6.89
C GLU A 71 40.37 7.42 -7.25
N GLU A 72 39.57 8.41 -7.65
CA GLU A 72 38.27 8.24 -8.28
C GLU A 72 38.50 7.56 -9.64
N GLN A 73 38.57 6.24 -9.64
CA GLN A 73 38.33 5.43 -10.83
C GLN A 73 37.05 4.66 -10.58
N GLU A 74 35.99 5.03 -11.31
CA GLU A 74 34.85 4.16 -11.54
C GLU A 74 35.38 2.85 -12.10
N SER A 75 35.63 1.88 -11.21
CA SER A 75 35.96 0.52 -11.60
C SER A 75 34.68 -0.07 -12.19
N ILE A 76 34.55 0.07 -13.51
CA ILE A 76 33.55 -0.62 -14.30
C ILE A 76 33.82 -2.10 -14.02
N SER A 77 32.98 -2.69 -13.18
CA SER A 77 33.08 -4.10 -12.83
C SER A 77 32.95 -4.90 -14.12
N ILE A 78 34.08 -5.44 -14.60
CA ILE A 78 34.15 -6.21 -15.85
C ILE A 78 33.31 -7.45 -15.63
N ARG A 79 32.05 -7.40 -16.05
CA ARG A 79 31.15 -8.55 -16.01
C ARG A 79 31.68 -9.58 -17.01
N PRO A 80 31.82 -10.85 -16.63
CA PRO A 80 32.19 -11.89 -17.60
C PRO A 80 31.10 -11.98 -18.66
N GLY A 81 31.46 -11.66 -19.91
CA GLY A 81 30.56 -11.64 -21.06
C GLY A 81 31.17 -10.84 -22.22
N PRO A 82 30.67 -11.03 -23.46
CA PRO A 82 31.05 -10.17 -24.57
C PRO A 82 30.69 -8.71 -24.26
N GLU A 83 31.46 -7.76 -24.80
CA GLU A 83 31.15 -6.34 -24.69
C GLU A 83 29.70 -6.11 -25.18
N PRO A 84 28.86 -5.42 -24.40
CA PRO A 84 27.51 -5.12 -24.82
C PRO A 84 27.56 -4.32 -26.12
N ASP A 85 26.94 -4.85 -27.17
CA ASP A 85 26.84 -4.19 -28.47
C ASP A 85 25.62 -3.25 -28.47
N PRO A 86 25.83 -1.92 -28.37
CA PRO A 86 24.74 -0.96 -28.31
C PRO A 86 23.93 -0.92 -29.63
N SER A 87 24.45 -1.46 -30.74
CA SER A 87 23.73 -1.54 -32.00
C SER A 87 22.61 -2.58 -32.04
N LYS A 88 22.52 -3.45 -31.01
CA LYS A 88 21.44 -4.44 -30.87
C LYS A 88 20.21 -3.91 -30.13
N ILE A 89 20.26 -2.70 -29.58
CA ILE A 89 19.12 -2.09 -28.91
C ILE A 89 18.20 -1.50 -29.99
N PRO A 90 16.95 -1.96 -30.13
CA PRO A 90 16.02 -1.35 -31.06
C PRO A 90 15.76 0.11 -30.65
N ALA A 91 15.95 1.04 -31.58
CA ALA A 91 15.64 2.44 -31.36
C ALA A 91 14.11 2.62 -31.33
N SER A 92 13.50 2.53 -30.15
CA SER A 92 12.10 2.90 -29.95
C SER A 92 11.99 4.42 -29.96
N ILE A 93 11.97 5.01 -31.16
CA ILE A 93 11.68 6.44 -31.33
C ILE A 93 10.17 6.61 -31.15
N ARG A 94 9.75 7.06 -29.97
CA ARG A 94 8.38 7.53 -29.72
C ARG A 94 8.41 9.06 -29.66
N GLU A 95 7.46 9.70 -30.33
CA GLU A 95 7.29 11.14 -30.22
C GLU A 95 6.90 11.49 -28.77
N ILE A 96 7.62 12.42 -28.17
CA ILE A 96 7.36 12.86 -26.78
C ILE A 96 5.97 13.51 -26.76
N GLY A 97 5.04 12.93 -26.00
CA GLY A 97 3.66 13.42 -25.91
C GLY A 97 2.65 12.72 -26.82
N ALA A 98 3.07 11.76 -27.66
CA ALA A 98 2.15 10.98 -28.50
C ALA A 98 1.54 9.74 -27.80
N LEU A 99 1.78 9.57 -26.50
CA LEU A 99 1.20 8.47 -25.71
C LEU A 99 -0.25 8.80 -25.38
N ASP A 100 -1.17 8.18 -26.11
CA ASP A 100 -2.60 8.21 -25.82
C ASP A 100 -3.01 6.85 -25.25
N ILE A 101 -3.01 6.77 -23.92
CA ILE A 101 -3.37 5.54 -23.20
C ILE A 101 -4.78 5.06 -23.56
N HIS A 102 -5.72 5.96 -23.81
CA HIS A 102 -7.12 5.61 -24.06
C HIS A 102 -7.27 4.94 -25.43
N ARG A 103 -6.65 5.51 -26.46
CA ARG A 103 -6.61 4.92 -27.79
C ARG A 103 -5.94 3.55 -27.79
N ASP A 104 -4.82 3.42 -27.06
CA ASP A 104 -4.10 2.14 -26.97
C ASP A 104 -4.94 1.07 -26.23
N PHE A 105 -5.73 1.44 -25.22
CA PHE A 105 -6.69 0.54 -24.56
C PHE A 105 -7.84 0.10 -25.49
N GLU A 106 -8.39 1.03 -26.29
CA GLU A 106 -9.40 0.74 -27.31
C GLU A 106 -8.88 -0.22 -28.39
N GLU A 107 -7.65 0.00 -28.87
CA GLU A 107 -6.98 -0.88 -29.84
C GLU A 107 -6.78 -2.31 -29.29
N MET A 108 -6.53 -2.43 -27.98
CA MET A 108 -6.42 -3.71 -27.29
C MET A 108 -7.79 -4.34 -26.95
N SER A 109 -8.92 -3.73 -27.34
CA SER A 109 -10.28 -4.15 -26.96
C SER A 109 -10.47 -4.33 -25.45
N ILE A 110 -9.71 -3.58 -24.65
CA ILE A 110 -9.87 -3.53 -23.20
C ILE A 110 -10.94 -2.46 -22.95
N THR A 111 -12.13 -2.90 -22.58
CA THR A 111 -13.25 -2.01 -22.32
C THR A 111 -12.91 -1.09 -21.15
N SER A 112 -13.00 0.22 -21.39
CA SER A 112 -12.85 1.21 -20.33
C SER A 112 -14.03 1.10 -19.37
N THR A 113 -13.84 1.42 -18.09
CA THR A 113 -14.88 1.34 -17.05
C THR A 113 -16.12 2.22 -17.32
N SER A 114 -16.08 3.03 -18.38
CA SER A 114 -17.13 3.96 -18.81
C SER A 114 -18.34 3.30 -19.48
N ASP A 115 -18.23 2.05 -19.95
CA ASP A 115 -19.28 1.38 -20.72
C ASP A 115 -20.22 0.51 -19.89
N LEU A 116 -20.15 0.63 -18.56
CA LEU A 116 -20.97 -0.16 -17.65
C LEU A 116 -22.38 0.42 -17.55
N ASP A 117 -23.39 -0.39 -17.91
CA ASP A 117 -24.79 -0.03 -17.66
C ASP A 117 -25.12 -0.25 -16.17
N PHE A 118 -25.28 0.87 -15.47
CA PHE A 118 -25.51 0.92 -14.02
C PHE A 118 -26.83 0.23 -13.62
N ASP A 119 -27.88 0.37 -14.45
CA ASP A 119 -29.18 -0.23 -14.16
C ASP A 119 -29.15 -1.75 -14.36
N GLU A 120 -28.39 -2.22 -15.36
CA GLU A 120 -28.18 -3.66 -15.59
C GLU A 120 -27.43 -4.31 -14.42
N ILE A 121 -26.35 -3.69 -13.96
CA ILE A 121 -25.55 -4.18 -12.83
C ILE A 121 -26.42 -4.30 -11.58
N GLN A 122 -27.23 -3.28 -11.28
CA GLN A 122 -28.11 -3.30 -10.12
C GLN A 122 -29.13 -4.45 -10.20
N GLY A 123 -29.77 -4.64 -11.37
CA GLY A 123 -30.72 -5.72 -11.58
C GLY A 123 -30.09 -7.11 -11.41
N GLN A 124 -28.84 -7.29 -11.82
CA GLN A 124 -28.12 -8.56 -11.64
C GLN A 124 -27.75 -8.82 -10.18
N ILE A 125 -27.36 -7.79 -9.41
CA ILE A 125 -27.12 -7.92 -7.96
C ILE A 125 -28.37 -8.37 -7.22
N ASP A 126 -29.52 -7.78 -7.56
CA ASP A 126 -30.79 -8.13 -6.94
C ASP A 126 -31.23 -9.55 -7.31
N ALA A 127 -30.91 -9.99 -8.54
CA ALA A 127 -31.15 -11.35 -9.01
C ALA A 127 -30.24 -12.41 -8.35
N MET A 128 -29.06 -12.03 -7.86
CA MET A 128 -28.17 -12.94 -7.11
C MET A 128 -28.69 -13.28 -5.70
N GLY A 129 -29.73 -12.59 -5.21
CA GLY A 129 -30.30 -12.82 -3.89
C GLY A 129 -31.11 -14.13 -3.78
N PRO A 130 -31.26 -14.71 -2.58
CA PRO A 130 -30.91 -14.16 -1.25
C PRO A 130 -29.47 -14.47 -0.80
N PHE A 131 -28.88 -13.55 -0.03
CA PHE A 131 -27.56 -13.72 0.57
C PHE A 131 -27.69 -14.16 2.03
N GLU A 132 -26.87 -15.12 2.46
CA GLU A 132 -26.72 -15.50 3.86
C GLU A 132 -25.57 -14.72 4.52
N PRO A 133 -25.67 -14.33 5.80
CA PRO A 133 -24.59 -13.63 6.49
C PRO A 133 -23.31 -14.47 6.55
N LEU A 134 -22.15 -13.84 6.42
CA LEU A 134 -20.85 -14.52 6.58
C LEU A 134 -20.67 -15.06 8.00
N GLU A 135 -20.21 -16.30 8.14
CA GLU A 135 -19.86 -16.88 9.46
C GLU A 135 -18.60 -16.25 10.07
N ASP A 136 -17.61 -15.90 9.24
CA ASP A 136 -16.34 -15.25 9.62
C ASP A 136 -16.26 -13.82 9.04
N ALA A 137 -17.23 -12.98 9.39
CA ALA A 137 -17.25 -11.58 9.02
C ALA A 137 -16.09 -10.82 9.68
N GLY A 138 -15.34 -10.05 8.88
CA GLY A 138 -14.28 -9.18 9.41
C GLY A 138 -14.84 -7.94 10.12
N THR A 139 -16.12 -7.66 9.93
CA THR A 139 -16.82 -6.52 10.51
C THR A 139 -18.10 -6.94 11.22
N GLU A 140 -18.68 -6.03 12.01
CA GLU A 140 -19.96 -6.22 12.72
C GLU A 140 -21.17 -6.40 11.78
N ARG A 141 -20.95 -6.27 10.46
CA ARG A 141 -21.96 -6.26 9.40
C ARG A 141 -21.75 -7.43 8.43
N ALA A 142 -22.06 -8.63 8.89
CA ALA A 142 -21.79 -9.88 8.19
C ALA A 142 -22.59 -10.02 6.87
N LEU A 143 -23.82 -9.50 6.82
CA LEU A 143 -24.65 -9.58 5.63
C LEU A 143 -24.16 -8.60 4.56
N GLU A 144 -23.87 -7.36 4.95
CA GLU A 144 -23.36 -6.33 4.05
C GLU A 144 -21.98 -6.68 3.50
N GLU A 145 -21.14 -7.32 4.31
CA GLU A 145 -19.85 -7.87 3.87
C GLU A 145 -20.04 -8.95 2.80
N LYS A 146 -21.00 -9.89 2.94
CA LYS A 146 -21.30 -10.88 1.91
C LYS A 146 -21.82 -10.26 0.62
N VAL A 147 -22.68 -9.25 0.74
CA VAL A 147 -23.21 -8.52 -0.42
C VAL A 147 -22.09 -7.81 -1.16
N LEU A 148 -21.20 -7.12 -0.44
CA LEU A 148 -20.04 -6.46 -1.04
C LEU A 148 -19.10 -7.48 -1.68
N GLN A 149 -18.82 -8.60 -1.01
CA GLN A 149 -17.98 -9.67 -1.52
C GLN A 149 -18.53 -10.24 -2.84
N SER A 150 -19.84 -10.52 -2.88
CA SER A 150 -20.51 -11.03 -4.07
C SER A 150 -20.51 -10.01 -5.20
N PHE A 151 -20.75 -8.73 -4.88
CA PHE A 151 -20.73 -7.65 -5.86
C PHE A 151 -19.35 -7.43 -6.46
N MET A 152 -18.31 -7.34 -5.63
CA MET A 152 -16.94 -7.18 -6.12
C MET A 152 -16.46 -8.42 -6.88
N GLY A 153 -16.87 -9.62 -6.45
CA GLY A 153 -16.62 -10.86 -7.18
C GLY A 153 -17.25 -10.85 -8.57
N PHE A 154 -18.51 -10.44 -8.66
CA PHE A 154 -19.21 -10.27 -9.93
C PHE A 154 -18.50 -9.25 -10.84
N LEU A 155 -18.14 -8.07 -10.34
CA LEU A 155 -17.44 -7.05 -11.12
C LEU A 155 -16.08 -7.52 -11.64
N VAL A 156 -15.32 -8.27 -10.84
CA VAL A 156 -14.04 -8.85 -11.25
C VAL A 156 -14.24 -9.95 -12.28
N GLN A 157 -15.22 -10.84 -12.09
CA GLN A 157 -15.42 -12.00 -12.95
C GLN A 157 -16.07 -11.66 -14.29
N VAL A 158 -17.07 -10.78 -14.29
CA VAL A 158 -17.87 -10.43 -15.48
C VAL A 158 -17.25 -9.26 -16.23
N HIS A 159 -16.82 -8.22 -15.51
CA HIS A 159 -16.35 -6.98 -16.10
C HIS A 159 -14.82 -6.81 -16.04
N GLY A 160 -14.08 -7.74 -15.41
CA GLY A 160 -12.61 -7.65 -15.30
C GLY A 160 -12.13 -6.48 -14.44
N MET A 161 -13.00 -5.83 -13.67
CA MET A 161 -12.67 -4.65 -12.89
C MET A 161 -11.94 -5.04 -11.61
N THR A 162 -10.62 -4.91 -11.59
CA THR A 162 -9.84 -5.20 -10.38
C THR A 162 -9.88 -4.07 -9.37
N ALA A 163 -10.05 -2.83 -9.82
CA ALA A 163 -10.04 -1.62 -9.00
C ALA A 163 -11.39 -0.91 -9.10
N ILE A 164 -12.12 -0.84 -7.99
CA ILE A 164 -13.48 -0.31 -8.00
C ILE A 164 -13.51 0.99 -7.17
N PRO A 165 -13.90 2.13 -7.76
CA PRO A 165 -13.95 3.41 -7.05
C PRO A 165 -14.95 3.41 -5.89
N GLU A 166 -14.61 4.09 -4.77
CA GLU A 166 -15.50 4.21 -3.60
C GLU A 166 -16.88 4.77 -3.98
N LYS A 167 -16.91 5.76 -4.87
CA LYS A 167 -18.15 6.40 -5.34
C LYS A 167 -19.07 5.41 -6.06
N MET A 168 -18.50 4.49 -6.85
CA MET A 168 -19.26 3.47 -7.57
C MET A 168 -19.83 2.44 -6.59
N LEU A 169 -19.02 1.98 -5.63
CA LEU A 169 -19.47 1.06 -4.59
C LEU A 169 -20.61 1.69 -3.76
N HIS A 170 -20.46 2.96 -3.36
CA HIS A 170 -21.48 3.67 -2.59
C HIS A 170 -22.76 3.91 -3.40
N ALA A 171 -22.67 4.21 -4.69
CA ALA A 171 -23.85 4.42 -5.54
C ALA A 171 -24.78 3.18 -5.60
N HIS A 172 -24.20 1.98 -5.66
CA HIS A 172 -24.99 0.74 -5.75
C HIS A 172 -25.36 0.16 -4.38
N LEU A 173 -24.45 0.24 -3.41
CA LEU A 173 -24.63 -0.44 -2.11
C LEU A 173 -25.04 0.50 -0.98
N GLY A 174 -24.75 1.80 -1.08
CA GLY A 174 -25.02 2.78 -0.02
C GLY A 174 -26.49 2.86 0.35
N ASN A 175 -27.38 2.91 -0.66
CA ASN A 175 -28.83 2.90 -0.45
C ASN A 175 -29.31 1.56 0.16
N ARG A 176 -28.70 0.44 -0.24
CA ARG A 176 -29.06 -0.89 0.26
C ARG A 176 -28.67 -1.09 1.73
N PHE A 177 -27.56 -0.48 2.16
CA PHE A 177 -27.04 -0.63 3.53
C PHE A 177 -27.52 0.46 4.49
N ASP A 178 -28.29 1.43 3.99
CA ASP A 178 -28.69 2.63 4.74
C ASP A 178 -27.47 3.38 5.30
N MET A 179 -26.41 3.50 4.49
CA MET A 179 -25.12 4.10 4.88
C MET A 179 -24.84 5.39 4.10
N GLY A 180 -24.55 6.46 4.83
CA GLY A 180 -24.02 7.69 4.25
C GLY A 180 -22.63 7.48 3.62
N VAL A 181 -22.22 8.38 2.72
CA VAL A 181 -20.93 8.31 2.01
C VAL A 181 -19.76 8.16 3.00
N GLU A 182 -19.73 8.96 4.06
CA GLU A 182 -18.66 8.93 5.05
C GLU A 182 -18.61 7.63 5.85
N GLU A 183 -19.76 7.11 6.25
CA GLU A 183 -19.86 5.87 7.02
C GLU A 183 -19.45 4.67 6.18
N PHE A 184 -19.89 4.65 4.92
CA PHE A 184 -19.51 3.63 3.95
C PHE A 184 -17.99 3.62 3.72
N GLY A 185 -17.38 4.79 3.51
CA GLY A 185 -15.92 4.90 3.40
C GLY A 185 -15.19 4.46 4.68
N LYS A 186 -15.71 4.78 5.87
CA LYS A 186 -15.14 4.30 7.15
C LYS A 186 -15.20 2.78 7.25
N TRP A 187 -16.29 2.17 6.80
CA TRP A 187 -16.46 0.73 6.80
C TRP A 187 -15.53 0.03 5.81
N LEU A 188 -15.39 0.53 4.57
CA LEU A 188 -14.40 0.03 3.61
C LEU A 188 -12.97 0.11 4.15
N ARG A 189 -12.60 1.21 4.83
CA ARG A 189 -11.30 1.33 5.51
C ARG A 189 -11.13 0.33 6.66
N ARG A 190 -12.21 -0.12 7.31
CA ARG A 190 -12.15 -1.20 8.30
C ARG A 190 -11.90 -2.55 7.62
N LEU A 191 -12.59 -2.84 6.51
CA LEU A 191 -12.35 -4.04 5.71
C LEU A 191 -10.92 -4.10 5.15
N TRP A 192 -10.39 -2.96 4.72
CA TRP A 192 -8.98 -2.84 4.33
C TRP A 192 -8.03 -3.17 5.47
N ARG A 193 -8.28 -2.66 6.69
CA ARG A 193 -7.45 -2.98 7.86
C ARG A 193 -7.50 -4.45 8.26
N VAL A 194 -8.64 -5.11 8.08
CA VAL A 194 -8.80 -6.56 8.29
C VAL A 194 -8.15 -7.37 7.16
N GLY A 195 -7.71 -6.71 6.09
CA GLY A 195 -7.04 -7.32 4.95
C GLY A 195 -8.01 -7.91 3.92
N ARG A 196 -9.32 -7.64 4.00
CA ARG A 196 -10.30 -8.16 3.02
C ARG A 196 -10.22 -7.43 1.68
N LEU A 197 -9.89 -6.14 1.73
CA LEU A 197 -9.71 -5.26 0.58
C LEU A 197 -8.30 -4.67 0.61
N GLU A 198 -7.78 -4.30 -0.55
CA GLU A 198 -6.62 -3.41 -0.69
C GLU A 198 -7.09 -2.04 -1.16
N ARG A 199 -6.53 -0.98 -0.57
CA ARG A 199 -6.86 0.40 -0.93
C ARG A 199 -5.82 0.95 -1.90
N MET A 200 -6.29 1.43 -3.05
CA MET A 200 -5.48 2.10 -4.05
C MET A 200 -5.88 3.56 -4.15
N PHE A 201 -4.87 4.43 -4.25
CA PHE A 201 -5.06 5.85 -4.43
C PHE A 201 -5.01 6.18 -5.91
N GLY A 202 -6.13 6.67 -6.45
CA GLY A 202 -6.19 7.20 -7.80
C GLY A 202 -5.40 8.51 -7.94
N SER A 203 -4.87 8.78 -9.13
CA SER A 203 -4.20 10.05 -9.44
C SER A 203 -5.14 11.27 -9.37
N ASP A 204 -6.45 11.03 -9.45
CA ASP A 204 -7.53 11.99 -9.28
C ASP A 204 -7.87 12.27 -7.80
N GLY A 205 -7.18 11.61 -6.86
CA GLY A 205 -7.41 11.72 -5.42
C GLY A 205 -8.60 10.92 -4.92
N SER A 206 -9.21 10.07 -5.75
CA SER A 206 -10.28 9.17 -5.32
C SER A 206 -9.72 7.84 -4.79
N ASP A 207 -10.30 7.35 -3.71
CA ASP A 207 -9.99 6.03 -3.17
C ASP A 207 -10.67 4.95 -4.03
N SER A 208 -9.91 3.95 -4.46
CA SER A 208 -10.39 2.75 -5.13
C SER A 208 -10.05 1.53 -4.29
N TYR A 209 -10.91 0.52 -4.30
CA TYR A 209 -10.74 -0.70 -3.53
C TYR A 209 -10.64 -1.91 -4.44
N VAL A 210 -9.72 -2.81 -4.09
CA VAL A 210 -9.44 -4.06 -4.78
C VAL A 210 -9.77 -5.20 -3.83
N PRO A 211 -10.60 -6.18 -4.22
CA PRO A 211 -10.86 -7.32 -3.37
C PRO A 211 -9.67 -8.29 -3.41
N PHE A 212 -9.28 -8.85 -2.27
CA PHE A 212 -8.28 -9.91 -2.30
C PHE A 212 -8.86 -11.22 -2.84
N PRO A 213 -8.13 -11.99 -3.68
CA PRO A 213 -8.64 -13.23 -4.27
C PRO A 213 -9.11 -14.24 -3.22
N TYR A 214 -8.32 -14.43 -2.17
CA TYR A 214 -8.66 -15.35 -1.08
C TYR A 214 -9.92 -14.93 -0.31
N TRP A 215 -10.27 -13.64 -0.33
CA TRP A 215 -11.48 -13.16 0.29
C TRP A 215 -12.68 -13.47 -0.59
N LEU A 216 -12.59 -13.34 -1.91
CA LEU A 216 -13.68 -13.68 -2.83
C LEU A 216 -14.03 -15.18 -2.85
N GLU A 217 -13.04 -16.04 -2.65
CA GLU A 217 -13.22 -17.51 -2.64
C GLU A 217 -13.81 -18.07 -1.34
N ARG A 218 -14.05 -17.23 -0.33
CA ARG A 218 -14.65 -17.65 0.95
C ARG A 218 -16.17 -17.74 0.83
N GLU A 219 -16.71 -18.94 1.03
CA GLU A 219 -18.16 -19.17 1.12
C GLU A 219 -18.73 -18.72 2.48
#